data_AF-A0A0X3Y2R1-F1
#
_entry.id   AF-A0A0X3Y2R1-F1
#
_cell.length_a   1.000
_cell.length_b   1.000
_cell.length_c   1.000
_cell.angle_alpha   90.00
_cell.angle_beta   90.00
_cell.angle_gamma   90.00
#
_symmetry.space_group_name_H-M   'P 1'
#
loop_
_entity.id
_entity.type
_entity.pdbx_description
1 polymer ?
#
loop_
_entity_poly.entity_id
_entity_poly.type
_entity_poly.pdbx_seq_one_letter_code
_entity_poly.pdbx_strand_id
1 'polypeptide(L)'
;MEKNEKKVKMPSESFKEKNIEDSKNKILIFLTERKDNFSKICIDLEEYRRYFKNSFYENNQEYNDKLKEFNQYSKKFNSILDNFLEEVTDLPDGGEIGKLLLEMLTFMLVAQAKNTRIHTRIHKNIMIKSQEQISRYEIDIKSQRNNLRNIYTGFISIIAVFLSIFTLVSANINFFGNIIKVEDTLKKVISLFILVNSVTVFSLITLIGVIYLTIAFFNDKKVKLSYLLAYVPPILLFVSYFIIIA
;
A
#
# COMPACT_ATOMS: atom_id res chain seq x y z
N MET A 1 -35.52 10.88 26.45
CA MET A 1 -36.16 9.81 27.26
C MET A 1 -35.08 8.84 27.69
N GLU A 2 -34.38 9.16 28.78
CA GLU A 2 -33.39 8.28 29.39
C GLU A 2 -34.13 7.17 30.15
N LYS A 3 -34.06 5.94 29.64
CA LYS A 3 -34.42 4.77 30.44
C LYS A 3 -33.26 4.50 31.40
N ASN A 4 -33.50 4.82 32.67
CA ASN A 4 -32.71 4.37 33.81
C ASN A 4 -32.61 2.83 33.78
N GLU A 5 -31.54 2.28 33.22
CA GLU A 5 -31.11 0.91 33.50
C GLU A 5 -30.69 0.86 34.98
N LYS A 6 -31.59 0.42 35.85
CA LYS A 6 -31.24 0.05 37.22
C LYS A 6 -30.16 -1.02 37.13
N LYS A 7 -28.92 -0.66 37.47
CA LYS A 7 -27.87 -1.64 37.80
C LYS A 7 -28.36 -2.45 38.99
N VAL A 8 -28.87 -3.65 38.75
CA VAL A 8 -29.15 -4.64 39.80
C VAL A 8 -27.78 -5.12 40.30
N LYS A 9 -27.31 -4.49 41.38
CA LYS A 9 -26.15 -4.94 42.14
C LYS A 9 -26.58 -6.02 43.13
N MET A 10 -25.69 -6.98 43.42
CA MET A 10 -25.88 -7.89 44.55
C MET A 10 -26.22 -7.10 45.82
N PRO A 11 -27.16 -7.58 46.66
CA PRO A 11 -27.41 -6.96 47.95
C PRO A 11 -26.14 -7.08 48.80
N SER A 12 -25.55 -5.94 49.17
CA SER A 12 -24.32 -5.87 49.97
C SER A 12 -24.57 -6.02 51.48
N GLU A 13 -25.68 -6.64 51.90
CA GLU A 13 -26.00 -6.79 53.31
C GLU A 13 -25.44 -8.09 53.86
N SER A 14 -24.50 -7.91 54.80
CA SER A 14 -23.94 -8.95 55.66
C SER A 14 -24.99 -9.98 56.07
N PHE A 15 -24.72 -11.25 55.76
CA PHE A 15 -25.52 -12.41 56.12
C PHE A 15 -25.65 -12.54 57.65
N LYS A 16 -26.58 -11.79 58.26
CA LYS A 16 -26.99 -11.98 59.66
C LYS A 16 -28.24 -12.85 59.70
N GLU A 17 -28.01 -14.16 59.72
CA GLU A 17 -28.75 -15.28 60.35
C GLU A 17 -30.30 -15.29 60.52
N LYS A 18 -31.10 -14.41 59.93
CA LYS A 18 -32.57 -14.46 60.08
C LYS A 18 -33.40 -14.68 58.82
N ASN A 19 -32.79 -14.88 57.64
CA ASN A 19 -33.59 -15.18 56.43
C ASN A 19 -32.82 -15.90 55.30
N ILE A 20 -32.38 -17.13 55.57
CA ILE A 20 -31.61 -17.96 54.63
C ILE A 20 -32.41 -18.25 53.35
N GLU A 21 -33.71 -18.57 53.48
CA GLU A 21 -34.58 -18.89 52.33
C GLU A 21 -34.84 -17.66 51.44
N ASP A 22 -35.07 -16.49 52.03
CA ASP A 22 -35.25 -15.23 51.28
C ASP A 22 -33.97 -14.80 50.56
N SER A 23 -32.81 -15.04 51.16
CA SER A 23 -31.50 -14.76 50.54
C SER A 23 -31.26 -15.69 49.35
N LYS A 24 -31.60 -16.98 49.49
CA LYS A 24 -31.53 -17.99 48.43
C LYS A 24 -32.46 -17.66 47.26
N ASN A 25 -33.70 -17.22 47.55
CA ASN A 25 -34.65 -16.78 46.53
C ASN A 25 -34.15 -15.55 45.75
N LYS A 26 -33.54 -14.57 46.43
CA LYS A 26 -32.94 -13.40 45.76
C LYS A 26 -31.80 -13.80 44.81
N ILE A 27 -30.95 -14.74 45.22
CA ILE A 27 -29.87 -15.27 44.37
C ILE A 27 -30.45 -15.98 43.15
N LEU A 28 -31.45 -16.85 43.34
CA LEU A 28 -32.09 -17.57 42.24
C LEU A 28 -32.72 -16.63 41.20
N ILE A 29 -33.40 -15.58 41.64
CA ILE A 29 -33.97 -14.55 40.74
C ILE A 29 -32.84 -13.86 39.96
N PHE A 30 -31.79 -13.39 40.65
CA PHE A 30 -30.65 -12.73 40.02
C PHE A 30 -29.99 -13.61 38.96
N LEU A 31 -29.74 -14.88 39.29
CA LEU A 31 -29.10 -15.83 38.39
C LEU A 31 -30.00 -16.18 37.19
N THR A 32 -31.31 -16.26 37.39
CA THR A 32 -32.27 -16.50 36.30
C THR A 32 -32.31 -15.32 35.32
N GLU A 33 -32.34 -14.08 35.83
CA GLU A 33 -32.26 -12.88 34.97
C GLU A 33 -30.95 -12.81 34.19
N ARG A 34 -29.83 -13.22 34.80
CA ARG A 34 -28.52 -13.28 34.13
C ARG A 34 -28.47 -14.37 33.06
N LYS A 35 -29.07 -15.53 33.31
CA LYS A 35 -29.19 -16.62 32.33
C LYS A 35 -29.88 -16.15 31.05
N ASP A 36 -31.00 -15.45 31.16
CA ASP A 36 -31.73 -14.94 29.99
C ASP A 36 -30.89 -13.93 29.19
N ASN A 37 -30.15 -13.07 29.89
CA ASN A 37 -29.23 -12.14 29.25
C ASN A 37 -28.09 -12.86 28.50
N PHE A 38 -27.48 -13.89 29.10
CA PHE A 38 -26.42 -14.66 28.44
C PHE A 38 -26.93 -15.49 27.25
N SER A 39 -28.13 -16.04 27.36
CA SER A 39 -28.81 -16.71 26.25
C SER A 39 -29.00 -15.75 25.07
N LYS A 40 -29.48 -14.53 25.34
CA LYS A 40 -29.62 -13.48 24.32
C LYS A 40 -28.28 -13.10 23.68
N ILE A 41 -27.22 -12.96 24.48
CA ILE A 41 -25.86 -12.70 23.97
C ILE A 41 -25.40 -13.79 22.98
N CYS A 42 -25.71 -15.05 23.28
CA CYS A 42 -25.38 -16.17 22.38
C CYS A 42 -26.10 -16.09 21.03
N ILE A 43 -27.33 -15.55 21.01
CA ILE A 43 -28.14 -15.34 19.80
C ILE A 43 -27.56 -14.18 18.99
N ASP A 44 -27.37 -13.02 19.63
CA ASP A 44 -26.83 -11.82 18.98
C ASP A 44 -25.45 -12.11 18.33
N LEU A 45 -24.56 -12.81 19.04
CA LEU A 45 -23.26 -13.21 18.49
C LEU A 45 -23.39 -14.20 17.34
N GLU A 46 -24.44 -15.03 17.29
CA GLU A 46 -24.68 -15.89 16.13
C GLU A 46 -25.08 -15.07 14.90
N GLU A 47 -25.83 -13.99 15.08
CA GLU A 47 -26.19 -13.08 13.98
C GLU A 47 -24.96 -12.40 13.40
N TYR A 48 -24.08 -11.84 14.25
CA TYR A 48 -22.80 -11.30 13.81
C TYR A 48 -21.94 -12.36 13.11
N ARG A 49 -21.88 -13.58 13.67
CA ARG A 49 -21.14 -14.69 13.05
C ARG A 49 -21.68 -15.02 11.67
N ARG A 50 -23.00 -15.05 11.47
CA ARG A 50 -23.62 -15.30 10.17
C ARG A 50 -23.34 -14.17 9.20
N TYR A 51 -23.45 -12.92 9.63
CA TYR A 51 -23.12 -11.74 8.85
C TYR A 51 -21.67 -11.81 8.36
N PHE A 52 -20.68 -11.85 9.26
CA PHE A 52 -19.26 -11.90 8.87
C PHE A 52 -18.84 -13.21 8.18
N LYS A 53 -19.64 -14.28 8.24
CA LYS A 53 -19.39 -15.51 7.46
C LYS A 53 -19.78 -15.33 6.00
N ASN A 54 -20.90 -14.65 5.74
CA ASN A 54 -21.47 -14.52 4.40
C ASN A 54 -21.01 -13.22 3.71
N SER A 55 -20.63 -12.21 4.48
CA SER A 55 -20.04 -10.99 3.97
C SER A 55 -18.56 -11.21 3.67
N PHE A 56 -18.18 -11.03 2.41
CA PHE A 56 -16.79 -10.76 2.08
C PHE A 56 -16.43 -9.37 2.60
N TYR A 57 -15.16 -9.15 2.94
CA TYR A 57 -14.70 -7.79 3.26
C TYR A 57 -14.90 -6.95 2.00
N GLU A 58 -15.98 -6.18 1.99
CA GLU A 58 -16.24 -5.16 1.01
C GLU A 58 -15.92 -3.83 1.67
N ASN A 59 -15.24 -2.95 0.94
CA ASN A 59 -14.97 -1.59 1.41
C ASN A 59 -16.25 -0.75 1.29
N ASN A 60 -17.37 -1.29 1.77
CA ASN A 60 -18.68 -0.66 1.76
C ASN A 60 -18.97 -0.10 3.16
N GLN A 61 -19.85 0.89 3.22
CA GLN A 61 -20.14 1.59 4.47
C GLN A 61 -20.84 0.66 5.47
N GLU A 62 -21.73 -0.21 4.98
CA GLU A 62 -22.49 -1.17 5.77
C GLU A 62 -21.59 -2.13 6.58
N TYR A 63 -20.56 -2.70 5.95
CA TYR A 63 -19.61 -3.61 6.59
C TYR A 63 -18.82 -2.89 7.68
N ASN A 64 -18.36 -1.67 7.41
CA ASN A 64 -17.60 -0.86 8.37
C ASN A 64 -18.45 -0.46 9.58
N ASP A 65 -19.72 -0.14 9.35
CA ASP A 65 -20.65 0.21 10.42
C ASP A 65 -20.97 -1.03 11.28
N LYS A 66 -21.23 -2.18 10.64
CA LYS A 66 -21.41 -3.46 11.35
C LYS A 66 -20.17 -3.91 12.11
N LEU A 67 -18.97 -3.65 11.60
CA LEU A 67 -17.71 -3.92 12.29
C LEU A 67 -17.56 -3.05 13.54
N LYS A 68 -17.88 -1.76 13.44
CA LYS A 68 -17.86 -0.85 14.61
C LYS A 68 -18.87 -1.29 15.67
N GLU A 69 -20.09 -1.63 15.24
CA GLU A 69 -21.16 -2.13 16.11
C GLU A 69 -20.71 -3.40 16.83
N PHE A 70 -20.18 -4.39 16.09
CA PHE A 70 -19.65 -5.63 16.67
C PHE A 70 -18.52 -5.37 17.67
N ASN A 71 -17.58 -4.47 17.36
CA ASN A 71 -16.47 -4.17 18.27
C ASN A 71 -16.95 -3.54 19.58
N GLN A 72 -17.96 -2.67 19.53
CA GLN A 72 -18.58 -2.12 20.73
C GLN A 72 -19.33 -3.20 21.52
N TYR A 73 -20.10 -4.04 20.82
CA TYR A 73 -20.82 -5.16 21.41
C TYR A 73 -19.87 -6.14 22.10
N SER A 74 -18.78 -6.54 21.44
CA SER A 74 -17.75 -7.44 21.94
C SER A 74 -17.08 -6.90 23.21
N LYS A 75 -16.78 -5.60 23.26
CA LYS A 75 -16.26 -4.94 24.47
C LYS A 75 -17.28 -4.96 25.61
N LYS A 76 -18.54 -4.65 25.32
CA LYS A 76 -19.63 -4.69 26.31
C LYS A 76 -19.80 -6.11 26.86
N PHE A 77 -19.77 -7.12 26.00
CA PHE A 77 -19.82 -8.52 26.39
C PHE A 77 -18.66 -8.91 27.32
N ASN A 78 -17.42 -8.56 26.99
CA ASN A 78 -16.27 -8.86 27.85
C ASN A 78 -16.42 -8.20 29.23
N SER A 79 -16.90 -6.96 29.29
CA SER A 79 -17.18 -6.30 30.58
C SER A 79 -18.30 -6.99 31.38
N ILE A 80 -19.34 -7.49 30.71
CA ILE A 80 -20.41 -8.26 31.37
C ILE A 80 -19.86 -9.58 31.91
N LEU A 81 -19.00 -10.25 31.13
CA LEU A 81 -18.34 -11.50 31.51
C LEU A 81 -17.47 -11.29 32.76
N ASP A 82 -16.61 -10.29 32.77
CA ASP A 82 -15.71 -9.99 33.89
C ASP A 82 -16.51 -9.67 35.16
N ASN A 83 -17.52 -8.78 35.06
CA ASN A 83 -18.39 -8.44 36.20
C ASN A 83 -19.14 -9.67 36.74
N PHE A 84 -19.63 -10.54 35.86
CA PHE A 84 -20.34 -11.73 36.32
C PHE A 84 -19.41 -12.71 37.02
N LEU A 85 -18.20 -12.93 36.49
CA LEU A 85 -17.21 -13.79 37.14
C LEU A 85 -16.85 -13.27 38.52
N GLU A 86 -16.68 -11.96 38.69
CA GLU A 86 -16.49 -11.34 40.01
C GLU A 86 -17.69 -11.58 40.93
N GLU A 87 -18.92 -11.31 40.47
CA GLU A 87 -20.17 -11.42 41.24
C GLU A 87 -20.47 -12.86 41.70
N VAL A 88 -20.01 -13.90 40.98
CA VAL A 88 -20.31 -15.30 41.32
C VAL A 88 -19.24 -16.00 42.14
N THR A 89 -18.07 -15.38 42.34
CA THR A 89 -16.93 -15.98 43.07
C THR A 89 -17.30 -16.40 44.49
N ASP A 90 -18.17 -15.64 45.14
CA ASP A 90 -18.56 -15.81 46.54
C ASP A 90 -19.91 -16.53 46.73
N LEU A 91 -20.51 -17.04 45.64
CA LEU A 91 -21.82 -17.69 45.70
C LEU A 91 -21.71 -19.17 46.10
N PRO A 92 -22.72 -19.71 46.81
CA PRO A 92 -22.77 -21.14 47.11
C PRO A 92 -22.90 -21.96 45.82
N ASP A 93 -22.00 -22.91 45.65
CA ASP A 93 -21.84 -23.78 44.47
C ASP A 93 -22.65 -25.09 44.56
N GLY A 94 -23.40 -25.28 45.66
CA GLY A 94 -24.26 -26.44 45.89
C GLY A 94 -25.70 -26.28 45.40
N GLY A 95 -26.34 -27.42 45.09
CA GLY A 95 -27.78 -27.48 44.83
C GLY A 95 -28.23 -26.81 43.53
N GLU A 96 -29.37 -26.13 43.57
CA GLU A 96 -29.98 -25.48 42.40
C GLU A 96 -29.19 -24.25 41.93
N ILE A 97 -28.58 -23.51 42.86
CA ILE A 97 -27.71 -22.37 42.56
C ILE A 97 -26.50 -22.82 41.75
N GLY A 98 -25.82 -23.88 42.19
CA GLY A 98 -24.69 -24.48 41.46
C GLY A 98 -25.05 -24.95 40.04
N LYS A 99 -26.22 -25.57 39.86
CA LYS A 99 -26.71 -25.97 38.53
C LYS A 99 -26.90 -24.75 37.61
N LEU A 100 -27.49 -23.68 38.13
CA LEU A 100 -27.75 -22.46 37.37
C LEU A 100 -26.45 -21.72 37.03
N LEU A 101 -25.49 -21.68 37.97
CA LEU A 101 -24.13 -21.18 37.75
C LEU A 101 -23.44 -21.92 36.60
N LEU A 102 -23.48 -23.26 36.61
CA LEU A 102 -22.90 -24.08 35.56
C LEU A 102 -23.56 -23.83 34.18
N GLU A 103 -24.88 -23.67 34.15
CA GLU A 103 -25.61 -23.37 32.93
C GLU A 103 -25.22 -22.01 32.35
N MET A 104 -25.11 -20.96 33.18
CA MET A 104 -24.64 -19.64 32.74
C MET A 104 -23.19 -19.67 32.27
N LEU A 105 -22.29 -20.37 32.99
CA LEU A 105 -20.92 -20.59 32.56
C LEU A 105 -20.87 -21.24 31.17
N THR A 106 -21.76 -22.19 30.90
CA THR A 106 -21.87 -22.84 29.59
C THR A 106 -22.28 -21.83 28.51
N PHE A 107 -23.30 -21.01 28.76
CA PHE A 107 -23.68 -19.94 27.82
C PHE A 107 -22.54 -18.95 27.58
N MET A 108 -21.82 -18.55 28.62
CA MET A 108 -20.69 -17.63 28.51
C MET A 108 -19.54 -18.21 27.69
N LEU A 109 -19.19 -19.49 27.90
CA LEU A 109 -18.16 -20.17 27.12
C LEU A 109 -18.55 -20.25 25.64
N VAL A 110 -19.82 -20.55 25.35
CA VAL A 110 -20.35 -20.56 23.98
C VAL A 110 -20.28 -19.16 23.36
N ALA A 111 -20.71 -18.12 24.08
CA ALA A 111 -20.63 -16.74 23.64
C ALA A 111 -19.18 -16.33 23.35
N GLN A 112 -18.24 -16.63 24.26
CA GLN A 112 -16.83 -16.29 24.09
C GLN A 112 -16.20 -17.02 22.89
N ALA A 113 -16.53 -18.29 22.68
CA ALA A 113 -16.09 -19.04 21.51
C ALA A 113 -16.62 -18.41 20.20
N LYS A 114 -17.88 -17.96 20.17
CA LYS A 114 -18.45 -17.26 19.01
C LYS A 114 -17.77 -15.91 18.78
N ASN A 115 -17.62 -15.10 19.83
CA ASN A 115 -16.95 -13.80 19.79
C ASN A 115 -15.54 -13.91 19.21
N THR A 116 -14.75 -14.85 19.73
CA THR A 116 -13.39 -15.13 19.25
C THR A 116 -13.38 -15.55 17.78
N ARG A 117 -14.31 -16.43 17.37
CA ARG A 117 -14.40 -16.91 15.98
C ARG A 117 -14.73 -15.78 15.00
N ILE A 118 -15.52 -14.80 15.41
CA ILE A 118 -15.82 -13.61 14.60
C ILE A 118 -14.56 -12.76 14.44
N HIS A 119 -13.85 -12.45 15.54
CA HIS A 119 -12.58 -11.70 15.51
C HIS A 119 -11.55 -12.34 14.59
N THR A 120 -11.31 -13.65 14.72
CA THR A 120 -10.37 -14.38 13.87
C THR A 120 -10.74 -14.28 12.38
N ARG A 121 -12.03 -14.33 12.06
CA ARG A 121 -12.49 -14.21 10.67
C ARG A 121 -12.27 -12.80 10.13
N ILE A 122 -12.64 -11.77 10.89
CA ILE A 122 -12.41 -10.37 10.52
C ILE A 122 -10.92 -10.14 10.28
N HIS A 123 -10.07 -10.59 11.20
CA HIS A 123 -8.62 -10.47 11.09
C HIS A 123 -8.07 -11.15 9.83
N LYS A 124 -8.51 -12.39 9.54
CA LYS A 124 -8.12 -13.11 8.32
C LYS A 124 -8.48 -12.32 7.06
N ASN A 125 -9.68 -11.77 6.99
CA ASN A 125 -10.11 -10.99 5.83
C ASN A 125 -9.27 -9.71 5.64
N ILE A 126 -8.95 -9.01 6.73
CA ILE A 126 -8.09 -7.82 6.70
C ILE A 126 -6.68 -8.19 6.22
N MET A 127 -6.11 -9.30 6.71
CA MET A 127 -4.78 -9.75 6.29
C MET A 127 -4.71 -10.07 4.80
N ILE A 128 -5.70 -10.79 4.25
CA ILE A 128 -5.74 -11.12 2.81
C ILE A 128 -5.70 -9.85 1.97
N LYS A 129 -6.53 -8.85 2.31
CA LYS A 129 -6.55 -7.57 1.59
C LYS A 129 -5.22 -6.81 1.71
N SER A 130 -4.65 -6.77 2.91
CA SER A 130 -3.35 -6.11 3.12
C SER A 130 -2.27 -6.77 2.27
N GLN A 131 -2.27 -8.09 2.19
CA GLN A 131 -1.33 -8.85 1.36
C GLN A 131 -1.53 -8.59 -0.14
N GLU A 132 -2.78 -8.50 -0.61
CA GLU A 132 -3.09 -8.13 -1.99
C GLU A 132 -2.61 -6.71 -2.33
N GLN A 133 -2.82 -5.74 -1.43
CA GLN A 133 -2.34 -4.37 -1.61
C GLN A 133 -0.81 -4.30 -1.65
N ILE A 134 -0.14 -4.98 -0.72
CA ILE A 134 1.32 -5.08 -0.70
C ILE A 134 1.84 -5.67 -2.02
N SER A 135 1.22 -6.75 -2.50
CA SER A 135 1.60 -7.40 -3.75
C SER A 135 1.45 -6.47 -4.96
N ARG A 136 0.39 -5.64 -5.00
CA ARG A 136 0.22 -4.63 -6.06
C ARG A 136 1.30 -3.55 -5.98
N TYR A 137 1.60 -3.04 -4.79
CA TYR A 137 2.66 -2.06 -4.61
C TYR A 137 4.04 -2.62 -5.00
N GLU A 138 4.33 -3.88 -4.70
CA GLU A 138 5.58 -4.53 -5.13
C GLU A 138 5.71 -4.59 -6.66
N ILE A 139 4.61 -4.90 -7.36
CA ILE A 139 4.57 -4.91 -8.83
C ILE A 139 4.83 -3.50 -9.38
N ASP A 140 4.17 -2.48 -8.83
CA ASP A 140 4.33 -1.09 -9.26
C ASP A 140 5.75 -0.58 -9.00
N ILE A 141 6.32 -0.85 -7.83
CA ILE A 141 7.70 -0.49 -7.48
C ILE A 141 8.69 -1.17 -8.44
N LYS A 142 8.48 -2.45 -8.76
CA LYS A 142 9.33 -3.18 -9.70
C LYS A 142 9.27 -2.58 -11.10
N SER A 143 8.07 -2.18 -11.55
CA SER A 143 7.87 -1.48 -12.82
C SER A 143 8.58 -0.12 -12.83
N GLN A 144 8.40 0.70 -11.79
CA GLN A 144 9.07 1.98 -11.65
C GLN A 144 10.60 1.85 -11.61
N ARG A 145 11.13 0.86 -10.89
CA ARG A 145 12.57 0.58 -10.84
C ARG A 145 13.13 0.22 -12.21
N ASN A 146 12.41 -0.59 -12.99
CA ASN A 146 12.80 -0.92 -14.36
C ASN A 146 12.78 0.33 -15.25
N ASN A 147 11.74 1.16 -15.15
CA ASN A 147 11.65 2.42 -15.90
C ASN A 147 12.80 3.38 -15.55
N LEU A 148 13.11 3.55 -14.27
CA LEU A 148 14.25 4.35 -13.81
C LEU A 148 15.59 3.81 -14.33
N ARG A 149 15.78 2.49 -14.33
CA ARG A 149 16.99 1.87 -14.89
C ARG A 149 17.12 2.17 -16.38
N ASN A 150 16.02 2.10 -17.13
CA ASN A 150 16.01 2.45 -18.56
C ASN A 150 16.33 3.93 -18.77
N ILE A 151 15.76 4.82 -17.95
CA ILE A 151 16.06 6.26 -17.98
C ILE A 151 17.54 6.53 -17.74
N TYR A 152 18.09 5.94 -16.68
CA TYR A 152 19.49 6.11 -16.33
C TYR A 152 20.43 5.58 -17.42
N THR A 153 20.12 4.42 -18.00
CA THR A 153 20.90 3.84 -19.10
C THR A 153 20.85 4.72 -20.36
N GLY A 154 19.68 5.26 -20.70
CA GLY A 154 19.52 6.21 -21.80
C GLY A 154 20.30 7.50 -21.56
N PHE A 155 20.25 8.04 -20.34
CA PHE A 155 21.00 9.23 -19.96
C PHE A 155 22.52 9.04 -20.04
N ILE A 156 23.06 7.92 -19.54
CA ILE A 156 24.48 7.59 -19.68
C ILE A 156 24.88 7.52 -21.16
N SER A 157 24.04 6.91 -22.00
CA SER A 157 24.30 6.80 -23.44
C SER A 157 24.39 8.18 -24.11
N ILE A 158 23.52 9.13 -23.74
CA ILE A 158 23.60 10.51 -24.23
C ILE A 158 24.90 11.18 -23.79
N ILE A 159 25.28 11.07 -22.51
CA ILE A 159 26.52 11.65 -22.00
C ILE A 159 27.73 11.09 -22.76
N ALA A 160 27.77 9.78 -23.01
CA ALA A 160 28.86 9.15 -23.75
C ALA A 160 28.98 9.69 -25.19
N VAL A 161 27.86 9.84 -25.89
CA VAL A 161 27.83 10.45 -27.24
C VAL A 161 28.28 11.92 -27.19
N PHE A 162 27.79 12.69 -26.22
CA PHE A 162 28.17 14.09 -26.04
C PHE A 162 29.68 14.25 -25.77
N LEU A 163 30.23 13.45 -24.84
CA LEU A 163 31.67 13.46 -24.53
C LEU A 163 32.52 13.07 -25.75
N SER A 164 32.05 12.11 -26.56
CA SER A 164 32.73 11.69 -27.78
C SER A 164 32.79 12.83 -28.81
N ILE A 165 31.66 13.52 -29.03
CA ILE A 165 31.58 14.70 -29.90
C ILE A 165 32.48 15.82 -29.38
N PHE A 166 32.42 16.11 -28.08
CA PHE A 166 33.23 17.16 -27.45
C PHE A 166 34.72 16.89 -27.59
N THR A 167 35.15 15.64 -27.37
CA THR A 167 36.54 15.23 -27.55
C THR A 167 37.01 15.41 -28.99
N LEU A 168 36.15 15.06 -29.95
CA LEU A 168 36.44 15.20 -31.38
C LEU A 168 36.57 16.67 -31.81
N VAL A 169 35.68 17.55 -31.34
CA VAL A 169 35.79 19.00 -31.55
C VAL A 169 37.04 19.57 -30.90
N SER A 170 37.34 19.17 -29.65
CA SER A 170 38.53 19.63 -28.93
C SER A 170 39.84 19.22 -29.62
N ALA A 171 39.94 17.96 -30.04
CA ALA A 171 41.09 17.45 -30.80
C ALA A 171 41.27 18.22 -32.12
N ASN A 172 40.18 18.50 -32.82
CA ASN A 172 40.20 19.29 -34.04
C ASN A 172 40.66 20.74 -33.78
N ILE A 173 40.12 21.43 -32.78
CA ILE A 173 40.57 22.81 -32.46
C ILE A 173 42.07 22.84 -32.12
N ASN A 174 42.55 21.87 -31.34
CA ASN A 174 43.96 21.80 -30.94
C ASN A 174 44.88 21.51 -32.15
N PHE A 175 44.47 20.62 -33.05
CA PHE A 175 45.19 20.34 -34.30
C PHE A 175 45.31 21.60 -35.19
N PHE A 176 44.26 22.38 -35.33
CA PHE A 176 44.27 23.62 -36.12
C PHE A 176 45.11 24.72 -35.48
N GLY A 177 45.00 24.88 -34.16
CA GLY A 177 45.85 25.82 -33.40
C GLY A 177 47.34 25.53 -33.55
N ASN A 178 47.71 24.28 -33.84
CA ASN A 178 49.09 23.87 -34.09
C ASN A 178 49.50 23.99 -35.58
N ILE A 179 48.61 23.71 -36.55
CA ILE A 179 48.94 23.84 -37.99
C ILE A 179 49.02 25.30 -38.45
N ILE A 180 48.15 26.19 -37.96
CA ILE A 180 48.17 27.62 -38.33
C ILE A 180 49.51 28.28 -37.93
N LYS A 181 50.22 27.70 -36.95
CA LYS A 181 51.55 28.15 -36.55
C LYS A 181 52.69 27.67 -37.49
N VAL A 182 52.42 26.74 -38.42
CA VAL A 182 53.46 25.98 -39.14
C VAL A 182 53.35 26.05 -40.68
N GLU A 183 52.17 26.20 -41.28
CA GLU A 183 52.01 26.20 -42.76
C GLU A 183 51.69 27.59 -43.38
N ASP A 184 52.48 28.02 -44.38
CA ASP A 184 52.33 29.29 -45.12
C ASP A 184 51.37 29.22 -46.34
N THR A 185 50.80 28.05 -46.67
CA THR A 185 49.98 27.89 -47.88
C THR A 185 48.48 28.03 -47.59
N LEU A 186 47.96 29.22 -47.84
CA LEU A 186 46.57 29.66 -47.64
C LEU A 186 45.51 28.67 -48.16
N LYS A 187 45.79 27.97 -49.28
CA LYS A 187 44.87 27.01 -49.90
C LYS A 187 44.67 25.73 -49.07
N LYS A 188 45.73 25.20 -48.44
CA LYS A 188 45.63 24.05 -47.54
C LYS A 188 44.91 24.41 -46.25
N VAL A 189 45.23 25.58 -45.69
CA VAL A 189 44.58 26.12 -44.49
C VAL A 189 43.07 26.27 -44.70
N ILE A 190 42.64 26.79 -45.86
CA ILE A 190 41.21 26.92 -46.20
C ILE A 190 40.53 25.56 -46.34
N SER A 191 41.15 24.58 -47.04
CA SER A 191 40.56 23.24 -47.21
C SER A 191 40.39 22.52 -45.87
N LEU A 192 41.41 22.59 -45.01
CA LEU A 192 41.35 22.10 -43.63
C LEU A 192 40.27 22.84 -42.83
N PHE A 193 40.19 24.17 -42.92
CA PHE A 193 39.19 24.95 -42.19
C PHE A 193 37.75 24.55 -42.55
N ILE A 194 37.48 24.29 -43.83
CA ILE A 194 36.17 23.81 -44.30
C ILE A 194 35.89 22.39 -43.76
N LEU A 195 36.89 21.50 -43.72
CA LEU A 195 36.75 20.15 -43.18
C LEU A 195 36.28 20.17 -41.72
N VAL A 196 37.00 20.92 -40.87
CA VAL A 196 36.73 20.93 -39.43
C VAL A 196 35.41 21.61 -39.10
N ASN A 197 35.06 22.68 -39.80
CA ASN A 197 33.74 23.27 -39.64
C ASN A 197 32.63 22.32 -40.08
N SER A 198 32.81 21.57 -41.18
CA SER A 198 31.85 20.57 -41.64
C SER A 198 31.66 19.42 -40.63
N VAL A 199 32.75 18.90 -40.07
CA VAL A 199 32.72 17.85 -39.04
C VAL A 199 32.07 18.36 -37.74
N THR A 200 32.32 19.62 -37.37
CA THR A 200 31.72 20.25 -36.18
C THR A 200 30.22 20.45 -36.35
N VAL A 201 29.79 20.93 -37.51
CA VAL A 201 28.35 21.10 -37.84
C VAL A 201 27.64 19.74 -37.89
N PHE A 202 28.26 18.72 -38.51
CA PHE A 202 27.72 17.36 -38.53
C PHE A 202 27.55 16.80 -37.12
N SER A 203 28.53 17.01 -36.25
CA SER A 203 28.50 16.56 -34.87
C SER A 203 27.40 17.27 -34.06
N LEU A 204 27.21 18.58 -34.25
CA LEU A 204 26.13 19.35 -33.61
C LEU A 204 24.73 18.89 -34.05
N ILE A 205 24.52 18.64 -35.34
CA ILE A 205 23.22 18.15 -35.84
C ILE A 205 22.95 16.75 -35.30
N THR A 206 23.96 15.89 -35.25
CA THR A 206 23.87 14.55 -34.66
C THR A 206 23.51 14.64 -33.17
N LEU A 207 24.11 15.57 -32.43
CA LEU A 207 23.78 15.80 -31.02
C LEU A 207 22.31 16.20 -30.83
N ILE A 208 21.82 17.16 -31.60
CA ILE A 208 20.42 17.62 -31.54
C ILE A 208 19.46 16.46 -31.88
N GLY A 209 19.80 15.65 -32.88
CA GLY A 209 19.01 14.49 -33.28
C GLY A 209 18.96 13.39 -32.21
N VAL A 210 20.08 13.12 -31.51
CA VAL A 210 20.14 12.16 -30.40
C VAL A 210 19.34 12.65 -29.20
N ILE A 211 19.44 13.94 -28.84
CA ILE A 211 18.64 14.54 -27.76
C ILE A 211 17.14 14.40 -28.08
N TYR A 212 16.74 14.73 -29.31
CA TYR A 212 15.35 14.63 -29.75
C TYR A 212 14.82 13.19 -29.75
N LEU A 213 15.57 12.22 -30.30
CA LEU A 213 15.20 10.80 -30.28
C LEU A 213 15.03 10.29 -28.86
N THR A 214 15.88 10.75 -27.95
CA THR A 214 15.82 10.37 -26.55
C THR A 214 14.58 10.95 -25.87
N ILE A 215 14.25 12.23 -26.12
CA ILE A 215 13.00 12.85 -25.63
C ILE A 215 11.76 12.16 -26.20
N ALA A 216 11.79 11.75 -27.48
CA ALA A 216 10.69 11.03 -28.12
C ALA A 216 10.51 9.61 -27.57
N PHE A 217 11.61 8.89 -27.35
CA PHE A 217 11.64 7.58 -26.70
C PHE A 217 11.13 7.66 -25.26
N PHE A 218 11.49 8.70 -24.50
CA PHE A 218 11.00 8.89 -23.14
C PHE A 218 9.52 9.28 -23.02
N ASN A 219 8.94 9.87 -24.07
CA ASN A 219 7.54 10.27 -24.07
C ASN A 219 6.61 9.28 -24.80
N ASP A 220 7.12 8.09 -25.16
CA ASP A 220 6.37 7.06 -25.92
C ASP A 220 5.71 7.60 -27.21
N LYS A 221 6.28 8.67 -27.77
CA LYS A 221 5.77 9.30 -29.00
C LYS A 221 6.38 8.58 -30.19
N LYS A 222 5.53 8.08 -31.10
CA LYS A 222 5.97 7.49 -32.37
C LYS A 222 6.86 8.48 -33.13
N VAL A 223 8.14 8.13 -33.30
CA VAL A 223 9.09 8.91 -34.09
C VAL A 223 8.64 8.86 -35.56
N LYS A 224 8.26 10.00 -36.13
CA LYS A 224 7.91 10.07 -37.56
C LYS A 224 9.18 9.98 -38.41
N LEU A 225 9.15 9.15 -39.44
CA LEU A 225 10.27 8.93 -40.37
C LEU A 225 10.79 10.25 -41.00
N SER A 226 9.93 11.27 -41.09
CA SER A 226 10.27 12.61 -41.58
C SER A 226 11.40 13.30 -40.81
N TYR A 227 11.69 12.90 -39.56
CA TYR A 227 12.79 13.49 -38.78
C TYR A 227 14.17 12.95 -39.18
N LEU A 228 14.25 11.78 -39.84
CA LEU A 228 15.52 11.30 -40.44
C LEU A 228 15.97 12.19 -41.60
N LEU A 229 15.05 12.94 -42.23
CA LEU A 229 15.38 13.91 -43.28
C LEU A 229 16.26 15.06 -42.77
N ALA A 230 16.28 15.33 -41.45
CA ALA A 230 17.19 16.33 -40.87
C ALA A 230 18.68 15.94 -40.98
N TYR A 231 18.98 14.66 -41.18
CA TYR A 231 20.35 14.18 -41.42
C TYR A 231 20.77 14.28 -42.89
N VAL A 232 19.83 14.53 -43.82
CA VAL A 232 20.13 14.61 -45.25
C VAL A 232 21.00 15.83 -45.60
N PRO A 233 20.72 17.06 -45.12
CA PRO A 233 21.57 18.22 -45.41
C PRO A 233 23.05 18.07 -44.96
N PRO A 234 23.37 17.60 -43.73
CA PRO A 234 24.76 17.42 -43.35
C PRO A 234 25.46 16.27 -44.08
N ILE A 235 24.74 15.20 -44.48
CA ILE A 235 25.29 14.16 -45.35
C ILE A 235 25.61 14.74 -46.74
N LEU A 236 24.73 15.55 -47.31
CA LEU A 236 24.96 16.22 -48.59
C LEU A 236 26.15 17.20 -48.53
N LEU A 237 26.33 17.92 -47.43
CA LEU A 237 27.50 18.78 -47.20
C LEU A 237 28.79 17.96 -47.07
N PHE A 238 28.74 16.79 -46.45
CA PHE A 238 29.89 15.90 -46.34
C PHE A 238 30.28 15.29 -47.70
N VAL A 239 29.29 14.87 -48.48
CA VAL A 239 29.50 14.36 -49.85
C VAL A 239 30.02 15.47 -50.77
N SER A 240 29.47 16.69 -50.70
CA SER A 240 29.94 17.81 -51.53
C SER A 240 31.37 18.21 -51.19
N TYR A 241 31.77 18.14 -49.92
CA TYR A 241 33.15 18.35 -49.50
C TYR A 241 34.12 17.35 -50.15
N PHE A 242 33.75 16.05 -50.22
CA PHE A 242 34.55 15.05 -50.92
C PHE A 242 34.63 15.27 -52.44
N ILE A 243 33.55 15.78 -53.05
CA ILE A 243 33.53 16.12 -54.48
C ILE A 243 34.38 17.35 -54.79
N ILE A 244 34.50 18.31 -53.87
CA ILE A 244 35.29 19.54 -54.06
C ILE A 244 36.80 19.29 -53.89
N ILE A 245 37.17 18.22 -53.18
CA ILE A 245 38.58 17.87 -52.89
C ILE A 245 39.12 16.75 -53.78
N ALA A 246 38.25 15.92 -54.35
CA ALA A 246 38.60 15.01 -55.45
C ALA A 246 38.87 15.78 -56.75
#